data_AF-A0A1I5WFN9-F1
#
_entry.id   AF-A0A1I5WFN9-F1
#
_cell.length_a   1.000
_cell.length_b   1.000
_cell.length_c   1.000
_cell.angle_alpha   90.00
_cell.angle_beta   90.00
_cell.angle_gamma   90.00
#
_symmetry.space_group_name_H-M   'P 1'
#
loop_
_entity.id
_entity.type
_entity.pdbx_description
1 polymer ?
#
loop_
_entity_poly.entity_id
_entity_poly.type
_entity_poly.pdbx_seq_one_letter_code
_entity_poly.pdbx_strand_id
1 'polypeptide(L)'
;MKRNNGQIIVTALLFVMLTLFGCGKSEISENAISRTASITEESEAVRENDTVSEKPETVVAEATSGNYDSYAGVETTTESYDVVSADESSSKAVIDEYGIYDSKDEVALYIVTYDKLPSNYITKKEAKKLGWSGGSLESYAPGKCIGGDYFGNYEGNLPEDAQYHECDIDTLGKKSRGAKRIVYSDDGYIYYTEDHYETFELLYEP
;
A
#
# COMPACT_ATOMS: atom_id res chain seq x y z
N MET A 1 -5.45 -67.48 -16.14
CA MET A 1 -4.79 -67.96 -14.89
C MET A 1 -3.91 -66.83 -14.39
N LYS A 2 -4.00 -66.24 -13.19
CA LYS A 2 -4.73 -66.46 -11.93
C LYS A 2 -5.05 -65.06 -11.35
N ARG A 3 -6.21 -64.92 -10.70
CA ARG A 3 -6.60 -63.79 -9.86
C ARG A 3 -6.02 -64.00 -8.47
N ASN A 4 -5.51 -62.95 -7.81
CA ASN A 4 -5.35 -62.95 -6.35
C ASN A 4 -6.09 -61.74 -5.77
N ASN A 5 -7.16 -62.06 -5.05
CA ASN A 5 -7.99 -61.21 -4.22
C ASN A 5 -7.62 -61.45 -2.74
N GLY A 6 -7.71 -60.42 -1.89
CA GLY A 6 -8.38 -60.56 -0.58
C GLY A 6 -7.56 -60.41 0.69
N GLN A 7 -7.90 -59.35 1.46
CA GLN A 7 -8.14 -59.24 2.93
C GLN A 7 -7.82 -57.78 3.33
N ILE A 8 -8.74 -56.82 3.51
CA ILE A 8 -9.89 -56.69 4.45
C ILE A 8 -9.60 -57.31 5.82
N ILE A 9 -9.46 -56.47 6.87
CA ILE A 9 -10.18 -56.54 8.16
C ILE A 9 -9.63 -55.52 9.20
N VAL A 10 -10.48 -54.54 9.56
CA VAL A 10 -10.91 -54.11 10.93
C VAL A 10 -9.81 -53.54 11.89
N THR A 11 -9.92 -52.34 12.46
CA THR A 11 -10.82 -51.93 13.57
C THR A 11 -10.94 -50.41 13.68
N ALA A 12 -12.18 -49.93 13.75
CA ALA A 12 -12.56 -48.67 14.39
C ALA A 12 -12.37 -48.79 15.91
N LEU A 13 -11.92 -47.73 16.59
CA LEU A 13 -12.02 -47.59 18.04
C LEU A 13 -12.46 -46.15 18.38
N LEU A 14 -13.77 -46.06 18.53
CA LEU A 14 -14.54 -45.03 19.23
C LEU A 14 -14.33 -45.18 20.76
N PHE A 15 -14.77 -44.19 21.56
CA PHE A 15 -14.79 -44.06 23.05
C PHE A 15 -13.74 -43.04 23.57
N VAL A 16 -14.05 -41.97 24.32
CA VAL A 16 -15.17 -41.70 25.25
C VAL A 16 -15.48 -40.19 25.28
N MET A 17 -16.77 -39.87 25.34
CA MET A 17 -17.38 -38.57 25.60
C MET A 17 -17.52 -38.29 27.12
N LEU A 18 -17.37 -37.01 27.49
CA LEU A 18 -18.12 -36.28 28.52
C LEU A 18 -17.84 -36.56 30.02
N THR A 19 -17.43 -35.51 30.75
CA THR A 19 -18.26 -34.92 31.84
C THR A 19 -17.89 -33.45 32.08
N LEU A 20 -18.94 -32.62 32.01
CA LEU A 20 -19.08 -31.25 32.49
C LEU A 20 -18.95 -31.19 34.03
N PHE A 21 -18.53 -30.05 34.60
CA PHE A 21 -19.20 -29.37 35.73
C PHE A 21 -18.45 -28.06 36.05
N GLY A 22 -19.15 -26.94 35.95
CA GLY A 22 -18.66 -25.61 36.29
C GLY A 22 -19.79 -24.60 36.30
N CYS A 23 -20.84 -24.91 37.08
CA CYS A 23 -21.96 -24.02 37.34
C CYS A 23 -21.53 -22.99 38.39
N GLY A 24 -21.57 -21.71 38.06
CA GLY A 24 -21.38 -20.61 39.00
C GLY A 24 -22.38 -19.51 38.67
N LYS A 25 -23.59 -19.60 39.24
CA LYS A 25 -24.62 -18.57 39.24
C LYS A 25 -24.98 -18.25 40.69
N SER A 26 -24.93 -16.97 41.05
CA SER A 26 -25.68 -16.34 42.14
C SER A 26 -25.66 -14.83 41.83
N GLU A 27 -26.66 -14.27 41.14
CA GLU A 27 -27.99 -13.82 41.60
C GLU A 27 -28.00 -12.51 42.43
N ILE A 28 -28.66 -11.49 41.85
CA ILE A 28 -29.59 -10.51 42.45
C ILE A 28 -28.93 -9.45 43.38
N SER A 29 -29.16 -8.13 43.31
CA SER A 29 -30.38 -7.33 43.18
C SER A 29 -30.05 -5.86 42.87
N GLU A 30 -30.97 -5.19 42.19
CA GLU A 30 -31.09 -3.74 42.07
C GLU A 30 -31.16 -3.01 43.43
N ASN A 31 -30.74 -1.74 43.48
CA ASN A 31 -31.63 -0.56 43.56
C ASN A 31 -30.93 0.68 44.19
N ALA A 32 -31.46 1.85 43.83
CA ALA A 32 -31.44 3.15 44.54
C ALA A 32 -30.41 4.22 44.11
N ILE A 33 -30.90 5.08 43.22
CA ILE A 33 -30.59 6.51 43.13
C ILE A 33 -31.04 7.22 44.43
N SER A 34 -30.19 8.01 45.09
CA SER A 34 -30.58 9.27 45.75
C SER A 34 -29.40 10.07 46.35
N ARG A 35 -29.21 11.29 45.81
CA ARG A 35 -29.02 12.59 46.49
C ARG A 35 -27.78 12.89 47.37
N THR A 36 -27.04 13.88 46.87
CA THR A 36 -26.81 15.22 47.49
C THR A 36 -25.60 15.47 48.41
N ALA A 37 -25.02 16.67 48.18
CA ALA A 37 -24.09 17.50 48.96
C ALA A 37 -22.59 17.19 48.73
N SER A 38 -21.86 17.99 47.94
CA SER A 38 -21.37 19.38 48.16
C SER A 38 -20.26 19.48 49.21
N ILE A 39 -19.11 20.03 48.79
CA ILE A 39 -18.11 20.90 49.47
C ILE A 39 -16.87 20.84 48.53
N THR A 40 -16.63 21.79 47.61
CA THR A 40 -15.96 23.10 47.72
C THR A 40 -14.58 23.13 48.38
N GLU A 41 -13.73 23.97 47.77
CA GLU A 41 -12.40 24.46 48.19
C GLU A 41 -11.22 23.54 47.84
N GLU A 42 -10.05 24.00 47.40
CA GLU A 42 -9.47 25.29 46.98
C GLU A 42 -8.00 24.93 46.70
N SER A 43 -7.39 25.41 45.61
CA SER A 43 -5.97 25.83 45.58
C SER A 43 -5.52 26.13 44.15
N GLU A 44 -5.36 27.43 43.93
CA GLU A 44 -4.56 28.01 42.86
C GLU A 44 -3.07 27.73 43.12
N ALA A 45 -2.30 27.54 42.04
CA ALA A 45 -0.88 27.87 42.03
C ALA A 45 -0.49 28.32 40.62
N VAL A 46 -0.45 29.64 40.47
CA VAL A 46 0.14 30.40 39.38
C VAL A 46 1.62 30.06 39.24
N ARG A 47 2.11 29.91 38.01
CA ARG A 47 3.53 30.14 37.69
C ARG A 47 3.65 31.05 36.49
N GLU A 48 4.04 32.29 36.78
CA GLU A 48 4.78 33.21 35.93
C GLU A 48 5.93 32.48 35.24
N ASN A 49 6.22 32.87 34.00
CA ASN A 49 7.61 32.99 33.57
C ASN A 49 7.78 34.29 32.81
N ASP A 50 8.69 35.06 33.37
CA ASP A 50 9.03 36.42 33.08
C ASP A 50 10.03 36.52 31.92
N THR A 51 10.01 37.70 31.34
CA THR A 51 10.76 38.29 30.26
C THR A 51 12.29 38.18 30.38
N VAL A 52 12.98 37.83 29.29
CA VAL A 52 14.34 38.36 29.00
C VAL A 52 14.45 38.73 27.52
N SER A 53 14.53 40.03 27.29
CA SER A 53 15.12 40.67 26.11
C SER A 53 16.62 40.41 26.08
N GLU A 54 17.18 39.95 24.96
CA GLU A 54 18.46 40.45 24.43
C GLU A 54 18.48 40.40 22.88
N LYS A 55 18.69 41.57 22.28
CA LYS A 55 19.14 41.89 20.91
C LYS A 55 20.17 43.03 21.14
N PRO A 56 21.26 43.29 20.38
CA PRO A 56 21.54 43.12 18.93
C PRO A 56 22.91 42.42 18.66
N GLU A 57 23.46 42.17 17.47
CA GLU A 57 23.75 42.93 16.23
C GLU A 57 24.10 41.92 15.11
N THR A 58 23.45 41.94 13.94
CA THR A 58 23.95 42.46 12.65
C THR A 58 25.39 42.11 12.26
N VAL A 59 25.56 41.20 11.29
CA VAL A 59 26.56 41.32 10.21
C VAL A 59 26.00 40.77 8.89
N VAL A 60 26.43 41.46 7.84
CA VAL A 60 26.04 41.51 6.44
C VAL A 60 26.63 40.38 5.58
N ALA A 61 25.97 40.09 4.44
CA ALA A 61 26.50 39.68 3.11
C ALA A 61 25.40 38.86 2.39
N GLU A 62 24.54 39.47 1.58
CA GLU A 62 24.75 39.91 0.19
C GLU A 62 24.93 38.77 -0.81
N ALA A 63 24.03 38.78 -1.79
CA ALA A 63 23.81 37.76 -2.79
C ALA A 63 24.85 37.81 -3.92
N THR A 64 25.17 36.63 -4.46
CA THR A 64 25.78 36.43 -5.79
C THR A 64 25.27 35.07 -6.25
N SER A 65 24.31 35.03 -7.17
CA SER A 65 24.53 35.02 -8.63
C SER A 65 25.37 33.80 -9.07
N GLY A 66 24.73 32.64 -9.08
CA GLY A 66 25.20 31.44 -9.78
C GLY A 66 24.44 31.30 -11.09
N ASN A 67 25.06 31.82 -12.15
CA ASN A 67 24.69 31.73 -13.55
C ASN A 67 24.57 30.24 -13.97
N TYR A 68 23.39 29.79 -14.38
CA TYR A 68 23.24 28.51 -15.07
C TYR A 68 23.55 28.77 -16.55
N ASP A 69 24.59 28.11 -17.05
CA ASP A 69 25.04 28.32 -18.42
C ASP A 69 23.99 27.88 -19.44
N SER A 70 23.69 28.85 -20.30
CA SER A 70 23.00 28.73 -21.55
C SER A 70 23.72 27.76 -22.50
N TYR A 71 23.02 26.72 -22.97
CA TYR A 71 23.38 26.06 -24.23
C TYR A 71 22.49 26.61 -25.33
N ALA A 72 23.03 27.58 -26.08
CA ALA A 72 22.45 28.08 -27.30
C ALA A 72 22.88 27.21 -28.49
N GLY A 73 21.90 26.77 -29.27
CA GLY A 73 21.97 26.64 -30.72
C GLY A 73 22.76 25.47 -31.30
N VAL A 74 22.04 24.40 -31.65
CA VAL A 74 22.28 23.72 -32.93
C VAL A 74 20.95 23.52 -33.64
N GLU A 75 20.82 24.23 -34.76
CA GLU A 75 19.72 24.16 -35.72
C GLU A 75 19.95 23.00 -36.68
N THR A 76 18.83 22.55 -37.28
CA THR A 76 18.71 21.83 -38.55
C THR A 76 18.92 20.32 -38.52
N THR A 77 17.83 19.56 -38.63
CA THR A 77 17.34 19.09 -39.95
C THR A 77 15.98 18.43 -39.74
N THR A 78 14.96 19.04 -40.32
CA THR A 78 13.61 18.50 -40.50
C THR A 78 13.66 17.39 -41.53
N GLU A 79 13.44 16.15 -41.12
CA GLU A 79 13.06 15.06 -42.03
C GLU A 79 11.68 14.58 -41.58
N SER A 80 10.70 14.98 -42.39
CA SER A 80 9.33 14.56 -42.38
C SER A 80 9.21 13.06 -42.67
N TYR A 81 8.59 12.30 -41.78
CA TYR A 81 7.98 11.02 -42.11
C TYR A 81 6.49 11.09 -41.82
N ASP A 82 5.76 10.97 -42.92
CA ASP A 82 4.32 10.94 -42.99
C ASP A 82 3.80 9.53 -42.67
N VAL A 83 2.73 9.53 -41.85
CA VAL A 83 1.66 8.54 -41.66
C VAL A 83 2.00 7.05 -41.45
N VAL A 84 1.50 6.52 -40.33
CA VAL A 84 0.31 5.63 -40.35
C VAL A 84 -0.38 5.58 -38.99
N SER A 85 -1.70 5.78 -39.04
CA SER A 85 -2.66 5.45 -38.00
C SER A 85 -3.04 3.98 -38.16
N ALA A 86 -2.85 3.15 -37.13
CA ALA A 86 -3.51 1.85 -36.97
C ALA A 86 -3.16 1.24 -35.60
N ASP A 87 -4.20 0.99 -34.80
CA ASP A 87 -4.31 -0.14 -33.87
C ASP A 87 -3.20 -0.29 -32.80
N GLU A 88 -3.37 0.39 -31.68
CA GLU A 88 -2.72 0.07 -30.40
C GLU A 88 -3.31 -1.24 -29.85
N SER A 89 -2.99 -2.35 -30.51
CA SER A 89 -3.34 -3.69 -30.08
C SER A 89 -2.09 -4.56 -30.07
N SER A 90 -1.49 -4.65 -28.89
CA SER A 90 -0.79 -5.83 -28.41
C SER A 90 0.30 -6.40 -29.34
N SER A 91 1.32 -5.59 -29.69
CA SER A 91 2.63 -6.19 -29.93
C SER A 91 3.17 -6.63 -28.57
N LYS A 92 3.04 -7.91 -28.24
CA LYS A 92 3.47 -8.51 -26.95
C LYS A 92 4.91 -8.08 -26.62
N ALA A 93 5.05 -6.99 -25.87
CA ALA A 93 6.34 -6.46 -25.48
C ALA A 93 7.04 -7.52 -24.63
N VAL A 94 8.30 -7.79 -24.93
CA VAL A 94 9.10 -8.71 -24.13
C VAL A 94 9.54 -7.95 -22.88
N ILE A 95 8.97 -8.30 -21.74
CA ILE A 95 9.35 -7.75 -20.44
C ILE A 95 10.40 -8.66 -19.78
N ASP A 96 11.39 -8.10 -19.07
CA ASP A 96 12.47 -8.84 -18.41
C ASP A 96 12.10 -9.11 -16.94
N GLU A 97 12.22 -10.35 -16.48
CA GLU A 97 11.91 -10.75 -15.10
C GLU A 97 12.78 -10.03 -14.06
N TYR A 98 14.00 -9.60 -14.44
CA TYR A 98 14.92 -8.89 -13.55
C TYR A 98 14.88 -7.37 -13.73
N GLY A 99 13.95 -6.86 -14.54
CA GLY A 99 13.75 -5.44 -14.77
C GLY A 99 13.20 -4.70 -13.54
N ILE A 100 13.30 -3.38 -13.59
CA ILE A 100 12.75 -2.45 -12.61
C ILE A 100 11.66 -1.68 -13.31
N TYR A 101 10.42 -1.85 -12.85
CA TYR A 101 9.24 -1.25 -13.47
C TYR A 101 8.38 -0.58 -12.41
N ASP A 102 7.88 0.60 -12.73
CA ASP A 102 6.88 1.30 -11.90
C ASP A 102 5.81 2.02 -12.72
N SER A 103 5.81 1.89 -14.05
CA SER A 103 4.79 2.46 -14.92
C SER A 103 3.54 1.56 -15.03
N LYS A 104 2.39 2.17 -15.34
CA LYS A 104 1.09 1.48 -15.45
C LYS A 104 1.18 0.23 -16.35
N ASP A 105 1.61 0.42 -17.59
CA ASP A 105 1.52 -0.64 -18.60
C ASP A 105 2.58 -1.73 -18.39
N GLU A 106 3.79 -1.36 -17.97
CA GLU A 106 4.85 -2.34 -17.70
C GLU A 106 4.56 -3.19 -16.47
N VAL A 107 4.06 -2.58 -15.38
CA VAL A 107 3.73 -3.34 -14.17
C VAL A 107 2.53 -4.27 -14.42
N ALA A 108 1.50 -3.81 -15.14
CA ALA A 108 0.38 -4.67 -15.53
C ALA A 108 0.87 -5.86 -16.39
N LEU A 109 1.67 -5.59 -17.43
CA LEU A 109 2.26 -6.64 -18.27
C LEU A 109 3.13 -7.61 -17.46
N TYR A 110 3.90 -7.10 -16.50
CA TYR A 110 4.75 -7.92 -15.64
C TYR A 110 3.93 -8.88 -14.79
N ILE A 111 2.85 -8.39 -14.15
CA ILE A 111 1.96 -9.21 -13.31
C ILE A 111 1.32 -10.31 -14.16
N VAL A 112 0.79 -9.99 -15.35
CA VAL A 112 0.23 -11.00 -16.27
C VAL A 112 1.28 -12.04 -16.69
N THR A 113 2.53 -11.63 -16.87
CA THR A 113 3.60 -12.52 -17.37
C THR A 113 4.16 -13.44 -16.29
N TYR A 114 4.31 -12.95 -15.06
CA TYR A 114 5.06 -13.62 -14.01
C TYR A 114 4.28 -13.93 -12.74
N ASP A 115 3.00 -13.52 -12.67
CA ASP A 115 2.10 -13.74 -11.54
C ASP A 115 2.66 -13.24 -10.19
N LYS A 116 3.39 -12.12 -10.24
CA LYS A 116 4.00 -11.46 -9.08
C LYS A 116 4.37 -10.02 -9.42
N LEU A 117 4.65 -9.21 -8.40
CA LEU A 117 5.19 -7.87 -8.60
C LEU A 117 6.68 -7.88 -9.01
N PRO A 118 7.14 -6.87 -9.75
CA PRO A 118 8.56 -6.60 -9.95
C PRO A 118 9.34 -6.52 -8.62
N SER A 119 10.61 -6.91 -8.63
CA SER A 119 11.44 -7.01 -7.42
C SER A 119 11.74 -5.67 -6.71
N ASN A 120 11.42 -4.54 -7.33
CA ASN A 120 11.47 -3.21 -6.73
C ASN A 120 10.28 -2.89 -5.81
N TYR A 121 9.27 -3.76 -5.70
CA TYR A 121 8.19 -3.57 -4.75
C TYR A 121 8.50 -4.19 -3.39
N ILE A 122 8.15 -3.47 -2.32
CA ILE A 122 8.12 -3.98 -0.95
C ILE A 122 6.79 -3.64 -0.30
N THR A 123 6.33 -4.48 0.61
CA THR A 123 5.09 -4.24 1.35
C THR A 123 5.24 -3.05 2.31
N LYS A 124 4.11 -2.45 2.70
CA LYS A 124 4.07 -1.43 3.77
C LYS A 124 4.69 -1.97 5.05
N LYS A 125 4.52 -3.25 5.36
CA LYS A 125 5.11 -3.90 6.54
C LYS A 125 6.64 -3.94 6.47
N GLU A 126 7.20 -4.27 5.32
CA GLU A 126 8.65 -4.29 5.12
C GLU A 126 9.24 -2.87 5.17
N ALA A 127 8.61 -1.91 4.50
CA ALA A 127 9.01 -0.50 4.58
C ALA A 127 8.98 0.02 6.04
N LYS A 128 7.93 -0.31 6.82
CA LYS A 128 7.84 0.06 8.24
C LYS A 128 8.98 -0.51 9.08
N LYS A 129 9.49 -1.71 8.78
CA LYS A 129 10.66 -2.28 9.47
C LYS A 129 11.94 -1.47 9.22
N LEU A 130 12.00 -0.74 8.10
CA LEU A 130 13.10 0.17 7.76
C LEU A 130 12.90 1.58 8.36
N GLY A 131 11.84 1.80 9.14
CA GLY A 131 11.54 3.08 9.78
C GLY A 131 10.61 4.01 8.97
N TRP A 132 10.08 3.54 7.84
CA TRP A 132 9.12 4.31 7.04
C TRP A 132 7.75 4.39 7.71
N SER A 133 7.20 5.60 7.84
CA SER A 133 5.87 5.84 8.43
C SER A 133 4.85 6.43 7.44
N GLY A 134 5.28 6.73 6.21
CA GLY A 134 4.47 7.39 5.18
C GLY A 134 5.29 8.36 4.33
N GLY A 135 4.70 8.88 3.25
CA GLY A 135 5.38 9.80 2.33
C GLY A 135 6.38 9.10 1.40
N SER A 136 7.47 9.79 1.05
CA SER A 136 8.54 9.24 0.19
C SER A 136 9.15 7.98 0.80
N LEU A 137 9.41 6.97 -0.04
CA LEU A 137 10.08 5.74 0.37
C LEU A 137 11.60 5.82 0.19
N GLU A 138 12.09 6.71 -0.69
CA GLU A 138 13.46 6.73 -1.18
C GLU A 138 14.53 6.84 -0.08
N SER A 139 14.26 7.59 1.00
CA SER A 139 15.19 7.72 2.12
C SER A 139 15.33 6.47 3.00
N TYR A 140 14.39 5.53 2.90
CA TYR A 140 14.33 4.31 3.71
C TYR A 140 14.66 3.07 2.90
N ALA A 141 14.20 3.03 1.64
CA ALA A 141 14.45 1.94 0.70
C ALA A 141 14.68 2.53 -0.70
N PRO A 142 15.92 2.97 -1.01
CA PRO A 142 16.24 3.56 -2.31
C PRO A 142 15.89 2.64 -3.48
N GLY A 143 15.25 3.19 -4.51
CA GLY A 143 14.85 2.43 -5.68
C GLY A 143 13.75 1.39 -5.43
N LYS A 144 12.94 1.57 -4.37
CA LYS A 144 11.78 0.72 -4.09
C LYS A 144 10.47 1.50 -4.21
N CYS A 145 9.40 0.76 -4.46
CA CYS A 145 8.00 1.22 -4.46
C CYS A 145 7.20 0.42 -3.41
N ILE A 146 6.06 0.95 -2.98
CA ILE A 146 5.14 0.23 -2.08
C ILE A 146 4.22 -0.67 -2.91
N GLY A 147 4.07 -1.94 -2.52
CA GLY A 147 3.08 -2.83 -3.14
C GLY A 147 3.05 -4.23 -2.56
N GLY A 148 1.98 -4.96 -2.89
CA GLY A 148 1.73 -6.34 -2.47
C GLY A 148 0.85 -6.48 -1.23
N ASP A 149 0.46 -5.37 -0.61
CA ASP A 149 -0.50 -5.38 0.49
C ASP A 149 -1.92 -5.68 -0.02
N TYR A 150 -2.74 -6.31 0.83
CA TYR A 150 -4.15 -6.59 0.55
C TYR A 150 -4.96 -5.30 0.32
N PHE A 151 -5.80 -5.32 -0.72
CA PHE A 151 -6.77 -4.28 -1.03
C PHE A 151 -8.18 -4.77 -0.67
N GLY A 152 -8.84 -4.05 0.24
CA GLY A 152 -10.09 -4.51 0.86
C GLY A 152 -11.35 -4.37 0.01
N ASN A 153 -11.32 -3.57 -1.07
CA ASN A 153 -12.50 -3.26 -1.90
C ASN A 153 -13.74 -2.87 -1.05
N TYR A 154 -13.57 -2.02 -0.03
CA TYR A 154 -14.62 -1.70 0.93
C TYR A 154 -15.78 -0.90 0.32
N GLU A 155 -15.48 -0.14 -0.73
CA GLU A 155 -16.43 0.64 -1.52
C GLU A 155 -17.21 -0.22 -2.53
N GLY A 156 -16.76 -1.46 -2.81
CA GLY A 156 -17.42 -2.38 -3.74
C GLY A 156 -17.35 -1.95 -5.21
N ASN A 157 -16.31 -1.18 -5.58
CA ASN A 157 -16.12 -0.69 -6.95
C ASN A 157 -15.55 -1.76 -7.90
N LEU A 158 -15.02 -2.84 -7.36
CA LEU A 158 -14.52 -4.01 -8.09
C LEU A 158 -15.40 -5.25 -7.80
N PRO A 159 -15.37 -6.30 -8.64
CA PRO A 159 -16.07 -7.57 -8.36
C PRO A 159 -15.74 -8.14 -6.97
N GLU A 160 -16.74 -8.65 -6.24
CA GLU A 160 -16.60 -9.09 -4.84
C GLU A 160 -16.05 -10.51 -4.68
N ASP A 161 -15.98 -11.30 -5.75
CA ASP A 161 -15.60 -12.71 -5.74
C ASP A 161 -14.10 -12.97 -5.86
N ALA A 162 -13.29 -11.91 -5.87
CA ALA A 162 -11.83 -11.98 -5.95
C ALA A 162 -11.14 -11.42 -4.69
N GLN A 163 -9.91 -11.88 -4.46
CA GLN A 163 -9.01 -11.30 -3.47
C GLN A 163 -8.04 -10.37 -4.17
N TYR A 164 -7.95 -9.13 -3.72
CA TYR A 164 -7.15 -8.10 -4.36
C TYR A 164 -5.94 -7.71 -3.53
N HIS A 165 -4.92 -7.28 -4.24
CA HIS A 165 -3.70 -6.64 -3.76
C HIS A 165 -3.50 -5.33 -4.50
N GLU A 166 -2.71 -4.43 -3.93
CA GLU A 166 -2.41 -3.13 -4.55
C GLU A 166 -0.92 -2.84 -4.64
N CYS A 167 -0.53 -2.01 -5.61
CA CYS A 167 0.80 -1.44 -5.70
C CYS A 167 0.80 0.00 -6.22
N ASP A 168 1.79 0.78 -5.78
CA ASP A 168 2.02 2.16 -6.19
C ASP A 168 2.60 2.24 -7.62
N ILE A 169 2.13 3.22 -8.40
CA ILE A 169 2.55 3.47 -9.78
C ILE A 169 3.16 4.87 -9.90
N ASP A 170 4.19 5.00 -10.73
CA ASP A 170 4.99 6.22 -10.97
C ASP A 170 5.61 6.81 -9.69
N THR A 171 6.06 5.96 -8.77
CA THR A 171 6.58 6.38 -7.44
C THR A 171 8.08 6.18 -7.25
N LEU A 172 8.77 5.53 -8.17
CA LEU A 172 10.21 5.28 -8.07
C LEU A 172 10.96 6.61 -7.98
N GLY A 173 11.75 6.78 -6.91
CA GLY A 173 12.50 8.02 -6.63
C GLY A 173 11.65 9.26 -6.35
N LYS A 174 10.32 9.12 -6.14
CA LYS A 174 9.44 10.28 -5.91
C LYS A 174 9.40 10.68 -4.43
N LYS A 175 9.04 11.96 -4.22
CA LYS A 175 8.88 12.57 -2.88
C LYS A 175 7.55 12.18 -2.18
N SER A 176 6.66 11.50 -2.88
CA SER A 176 5.34 11.09 -2.40
C SER A 176 4.91 9.81 -3.11
N ARG A 177 3.96 9.08 -2.49
CA ARG A 177 3.31 7.91 -3.08
C ARG A 177 2.32 8.24 -4.20
N GLY A 178 1.94 9.51 -4.35
CA GLY A 178 0.94 9.93 -5.32
C GLY A 178 -0.42 9.23 -5.15
N ALA A 179 -1.27 9.37 -6.16
CA ALA A 179 -2.63 8.80 -6.19
C ALA A 179 -2.73 7.48 -6.98
N LYS A 180 -1.80 7.23 -7.90
CA LYS A 180 -1.89 6.17 -8.91
C LYS A 180 -1.60 4.78 -8.35
N ARG A 181 -2.43 3.80 -8.67
CA ARG A 181 -2.28 2.41 -8.22
C ARG A 181 -2.68 1.42 -9.29
N ILE A 182 -2.05 0.24 -9.26
CA ILE A 182 -2.66 -0.98 -9.79
C ILE A 182 -3.31 -1.73 -8.63
N VAL A 183 -4.51 -2.26 -8.88
CA VAL A 183 -5.18 -3.24 -8.03
C VAL A 183 -5.28 -4.52 -8.84
N TYR A 184 -4.71 -5.61 -8.34
CA TYR A 184 -4.63 -6.89 -9.04
C TYR A 184 -5.13 -8.02 -8.15
N SER A 185 -5.71 -9.05 -8.73
CA SER A 185 -6.25 -10.18 -7.97
C SER A 185 -5.46 -11.47 -8.16
N ASP A 186 -5.64 -12.40 -7.22
CA ASP A 186 -5.04 -13.74 -7.27
C ASP A 186 -5.55 -14.60 -8.44
N ASP A 187 -6.73 -14.28 -8.97
CA ASP A 187 -7.33 -14.96 -10.14
C ASP A 187 -7.02 -14.24 -11.47
N GLY A 188 -6.31 -13.11 -11.42
CA GLY A 188 -5.68 -12.50 -12.58
C GLY A 188 -6.29 -11.18 -13.06
N TYR A 189 -7.38 -10.67 -12.48
CA TYR A 189 -7.87 -9.32 -12.81
C TYR A 189 -6.80 -8.26 -12.52
N ILE A 190 -6.71 -7.25 -13.39
CA ILE A 190 -5.86 -6.07 -13.17
C ILE A 190 -6.66 -4.81 -13.49
N TYR A 191 -6.75 -3.94 -12.49
CA TYR A 191 -7.34 -2.62 -12.57
C TYR A 191 -6.30 -1.55 -12.29
N TYR A 192 -6.51 -0.37 -12.85
CA TYR A 192 -5.74 0.82 -12.56
C TYR A 192 -6.63 1.95 -12.06
N THR A 193 -6.13 2.71 -11.10
CA THR A 193 -6.74 3.97 -10.64
C THR A 193 -5.69 5.06 -10.73
N GLU A 194 -6.06 6.22 -11.29
CA GLU A 194 -5.21 7.42 -11.28
C GLU A 194 -5.58 8.42 -10.18
N ASP A 195 -6.73 8.21 -9.56
CA ASP A 195 -7.45 9.17 -8.72
C ASP A 195 -7.65 8.65 -7.30
N HIS A 196 -6.71 7.82 -6.81
CA HIS A 196 -6.70 7.32 -5.44
C HIS A 196 -7.96 6.52 -5.09
N TYR A 197 -8.26 5.52 -5.91
CA TYR A 197 -9.34 4.54 -5.79
C TYR A 197 -10.76 5.10 -5.99
N GLU A 198 -10.91 6.32 -6.54
CA GLU A 198 -12.22 6.88 -6.87
C GLU A 198 -12.82 6.20 -8.10
N THR A 199 -12.02 5.96 -9.14
CA THR A 199 -12.42 5.23 -10.34
C THR A 199 -11.39 4.19 -10.76
N PHE A 200 -11.83 3.20 -11.54
CA PHE A 200 -11.00 2.09 -12.00
C PHE A 200 -11.13 1.86 -13.51
N GLU A 201 -9.99 1.73 -14.17
CA GLU A 201 -9.83 1.25 -15.55
C GLU A 201 -9.47 -0.24 -15.49
N LEU A 202 -10.24 -1.10 -16.17
CA LEU A 202 -9.88 -2.51 -16.34
C LEU A 202 -8.76 -2.61 -17.37
N LEU A 203 -7.59 -3.12 -16.96
CA LEU A 203 -6.43 -3.32 -17.83
C LEU A 203 -6.33 -4.76 -18.34
N TYR A 204 -6.75 -5.73 -17.55
CA TYR A 204 -6.69 -7.14 -17.91
C TYR A 204 -7.76 -7.96 -17.17
N GLU A 205 -8.38 -8.90 -17.89
CA GLU A 205 -9.35 -9.89 -17.40
C GLU A 205 -8.85 -11.29 -17.81
N PRO A 206 -8.79 -12.26 -16.88
CA PRO A 206 -8.22 -13.59 -17.07
C PRO A 206 -9.03 -14.54 -17.97
#